data_AF-A0A8C6YCT8-F1
#
_entry.id   AF-A0A8C6YCT8-F1
#
_cell.length_a   1.000
_cell.length_b   1.000
_cell.length_c   1.000
_cell.angle_alpha   90.00
_cell.angle_beta   90.00
_cell.angle_gamma   90.00
#
_symmetry.space_group_name_H-M   'P 1'
#
loop_
_entity.id
_entity.type
_entity.pdbx_description
1 polymer ?
#
loop_
_entity_poly.entity_id
_entity_poly.type
_entity_poly.pdbx_seq_one_letter_code
_entity_poly.pdbx_strand_id
1 'polypeptide(L)'
;MMTYNLILKGVERLDFPRIVTKRPEDLIRRLCRQSPTERLGNLKNGIHDIKRHRWLNGFNWEGLKAMKLSSPLKRELSGPMDYSHFDRYPPEQGVPPDELSGWDKDF
;
A
#
# COMPACT_ATOMS: atom_id res chain seq x y z
N MET A 1 19.75 -15.50 5.65
CA MET A 1 18.46 -15.04 5.08
C MET A 1 18.69 -14.50 3.67
N MET A 2 17.94 -14.96 2.66
CA MET A 2 18.12 -14.50 1.27
C MET A 2 17.38 -13.20 0.94
N THR A 3 16.26 -12.89 1.61
CA THR A 3 15.42 -11.73 1.29
C THR A 3 16.15 -10.39 1.35
N TYR A 4 16.89 -10.12 2.43
CA TYR A 4 17.69 -8.88 2.55
C TYR A 4 18.71 -8.75 1.43
N ASN A 5 19.40 -9.83 1.08
CA ASN A 5 20.37 -9.83 -0.02
C ASN A 5 19.69 -9.55 -1.36
N LEU A 6 18.46 -10.03 -1.59
CA LEU A 6 17.69 -9.73 -2.80
C LEU A 6 17.25 -8.27 -2.85
N ILE A 7 16.85 -7.68 -1.72
CA ILE A 7 16.50 -6.26 -1.64
C ILE A 7 17.72 -5.38 -1.95
N LEU A 8 18.88 -5.70 -1.36
CA LEU A 8 20.13 -4.97 -1.57
C LEU A 8 20.67 -5.05 -3.01
N LYS A 9 20.30 -6.10 -3.76
CA LYS A 9 20.60 -6.22 -5.20
C LYS A 9 19.84 -5.20 -6.06
N GLY A 10 18.76 -4.61 -5.52
CA GLY A 10 17.97 -3.57 -6.18
C GLY A 10 16.92 -4.11 -7.15
N VAL A 11 15.86 -3.31 -7.35
CA VAL A 11 14.74 -3.64 -8.24
C VAL A 11 15.18 -3.79 -9.71
N GLU A 12 16.30 -3.18 -10.09
CA GLU A 12 16.86 -3.24 -11.45
C GLU A 12 17.26 -4.65 -11.87
N ARG A 13 17.61 -5.51 -10.90
CA ARG A 13 17.94 -6.92 -11.15
C ARG A 13 16.73 -7.86 -11.12
N LEU A 14 15.52 -7.32 -10.95
CA LEU A 14 14.28 -8.09 -11.00
C LEU A 14 13.70 -8.10 -12.42
N ASP A 15 13.34 -9.31 -12.86
CA ASP A 15 12.52 -9.53 -14.03
C ASP A 15 11.04 -9.47 -13.64
N PHE A 16 10.30 -8.57 -14.28
CA PHE A 16 8.87 -8.46 -14.03
C PHE A 16 8.09 -9.51 -14.84
N PRO A 17 7.09 -10.17 -14.23
CA PRO A 17 6.22 -11.07 -14.98
C PRO A 17 5.47 -10.33 -16.10
N ARG A 18 5.19 -11.03 -17.21
CA ARG A 18 4.54 -10.44 -18.41
C ARG A 18 3.20 -9.73 -18.16
N ILE A 19 2.49 -10.10 -17.08
CA ILE A 19 1.24 -9.43 -16.68
C ILE A 19 1.46 -7.97 -16.28
N VAL A 20 2.67 -7.63 -15.81
CA VAL A 20 3.05 -6.25 -15.49
C VAL A 20 3.52 -5.59 -16.77
N THR A 21 2.68 -4.70 -17.30
CA THR A 21 3.02 -3.95 -18.51
C THR A 21 4.08 -2.87 -18.21
N LYS A 22 4.65 -2.26 -19.26
CA LYS A 22 5.77 -1.30 -19.14
C LYS A 22 5.49 -0.10 -18.23
N ARG A 23 4.25 0.40 -18.21
CA ARG A 23 3.87 1.59 -17.42
C ARG A 23 3.87 1.33 -15.90
N PRO A 24 3.17 0.29 -15.38
CA PRO A 24 3.28 -0.06 -13.96
C PRO A 24 4.70 -0.51 -13.59
N GLU A 25 5.41 -1.22 -14.47
CA GLU A 25 6.81 -1.59 -14.22
C GLU A 25 7.70 -0.36 -14.00
N ASP A 26 7.66 0.64 -14.89
CA ASP A 26 8.41 1.89 -14.74
C ASP A 26 8.07 2.61 -13.43
N LEU A 27 6.79 2.64 -13.05
CA LEU A 27 6.38 3.20 -11.76
C LEU A 27 7.04 2.45 -10.59
N ILE A 28 6.94 1.13 -10.57
CA ILE A 28 7.49 0.30 -9.49
C ILE A 28 9.01 0.49 -9.39
N ARG A 29 9.72 0.47 -10.53
CA ARG A 29 11.18 0.70 -10.54
C ARG A 29 11.57 2.08 -10.01
N ARG A 30 10.81 3.13 -10.37
CA ARG A 30 11.04 4.50 -9.89
C ARG A 30 10.71 4.70 -8.41
N LEU A 31 9.71 3.99 -7.89
CA LEU A 31 9.39 3.99 -6.46
C LEU A 31 10.46 3.24 -5.65
N CYS A 32 10.98 2.15 -6.21
CA CYS A 32 11.93 1.24 -5.55
C CYS A 32 13.40 1.51 -5.93
N ARG A 33 13.76 2.75 -6.28
CA ARG A 33 15.18 3.14 -6.45
C ARG A 33 15.96 2.83 -5.18
N GLN A 34 17.18 2.33 -5.36
CA GLN A 34 18.03 1.93 -4.25
C GLN A 34 18.37 3.13 -3.36
N SER A 35 18.75 4.25 -3.98
CA SER A 35 18.93 5.52 -3.28
C SER A 35 17.56 6.15 -2.91
N PRO A 36 17.29 6.45 -1.63
CA PRO A 36 16.04 7.09 -1.22
C PRO A 36 15.81 8.48 -1.84
N THR A 37 16.87 9.24 -2.14
CA THR A 37 16.78 10.58 -2.73
C THR A 37 16.34 10.56 -4.20
N GLU A 38 16.43 9.41 -4.85
CA GLU A 38 16.02 9.21 -6.25
C GLU A 38 14.62 8.61 -6.37
N ARG A 39 14.00 8.22 -5.25
CA ARG A 39 12.67 7.61 -5.28
C ARG A 39 11.63 8.62 -5.70
N LEU A 40 10.76 8.23 -6.62
CA LEU A 40 9.59 9.01 -6.98
C LEU A 40 8.76 9.29 -5.72
N GLY A 41 8.36 10.53 -5.50
CA GLY A 41 7.73 10.96 -4.24
C GLY A 41 8.68 11.65 -3.25
N ASN A 42 10.00 11.45 -3.38
CA ASN A 42 11.04 12.15 -2.61
C ASN A 42 11.87 13.12 -3.49
N LEU A 43 11.40 13.36 -4.72
CA LEU A 43 11.97 14.36 -5.63
C LEU A 43 11.41 15.76 -5.33
N LYS A 44 11.85 16.76 -6.08
CA LYS A 44 11.48 18.18 -5.89
C LYS A 44 9.98 18.44 -5.76
N ASN A 45 9.11 17.71 -6.47
CA ASN A 45 7.66 17.95 -6.42
C ASN A 45 6.90 16.96 -5.51
N GLY A 46 7.62 16.12 -4.77
CA GLY A 46 7.05 15.16 -3.83
C GLY A 46 6.03 14.23 -4.49
N ILE A 47 4.88 14.07 -3.81
CA ILE A 47 3.76 13.21 -4.26
C ILE A 47 3.21 13.56 -5.65
N HIS A 48 3.39 14.79 -6.12
CA HIS A 48 2.90 15.21 -7.44
C HIS A 48 3.61 14.47 -8.58
N ASP A 49 4.86 14.07 -8.39
CA ASP A 49 5.60 13.29 -9.39
C ASP A 49 5.05 11.86 -9.50
N ILE A 50 4.49 11.31 -8.41
CA ILE A 50 3.76 10.04 -8.44
C ILE A 50 2.42 10.22 -9.18
N LYS A 51 1.63 11.23 -8.81
CA LYS A 51 0.31 11.48 -9.42
C LYS A 51 0.36 11.73 -10.93
N ARG A 52 1.46 12.34 -11.42
CA ARG A 52 1.71 12.63 -12.85
C ARG A 52 2.36 11.47 -13.62
N HIS A 53 2.63 10.34 -12.97
CA HIS A 53 3.24 9.20 -13.65
C HIS A 53 2.34 8.65 -14.76
N ARG A 54 2.92 8.21 -15.87
CA ARG A 54 2.18 7.75 -17.07
C ARG A 54 1.22 6.58 -16.82
N TRP A 55 1.48 5.80 -15.77
CA TRP A 55 0.58 4.72 -15.34
C TRP A 55 -0.76 5.26 -14.80
N LEU A 56 -0.74 6.45 -14.20
CA LEU A 56 -1.89 7.11 -13.58
C LEU A 56 -2.48 8.20 -14.50
N ASN A 57 -2.04 8.28 -15.76
CA ASN A 57 -2.64 9.18 -16.74
C ASN A 57 -4.13 8.88 -16.92
N GLY A 58 -4.96 9.92 -16.79
CA GLY A 58 -6.41 9.79 -16.86
C GLY A 58 -7.07 9.37 -15.54
N PHE A 59 -6.31 9.07 -14.49
CA PHE A 59 -6.88 8.81 -13.17
C PHE A 59 -7.43 10.10 -12.57
N ASN A 60 -8.72 10.09 -12.20
CA ASN A 60 -9.39 11.25 -11.64
C ASN A 60 -9.13 11.39 -10.13
N TRP A 61 -8.02 12.03 -9.79
CA TRP A 61 -7.62 12.28 -8.40
C TRP A 61 -8.62 13.11 -7.60
N GLU A 62 -9.25 14.11 -8.23
CA GLU A 62 -10.26 14.94 -7.56
C GLU A 62 -11.55 14.16 -7.32
N GLY A 63 -11.94 13.30 -8.27
CA GLY A 63 -13.05 12.37 -8.10
C GLY A 63 -12.80 11.36 -6.98
N LEU A 64 -11.56 10.86 -6.84
CA LEU A 64 -11.18 10.00 -5.72
C LEU A 64 -11.34 10.75 -4.38
N LYS A 65 -10.75 11.95 -4.28
CA LYS A 65 -10.82 12.79 -3.08
C LYS A 65 -12.26 13.14 -2.69
N ALA A 66 -13.10 13.39 -3.68
CA ALA A 66 -14.52 13.69 -3.49
C ALA A 66 -15.40 12.43 -3.30
N MET A 67 -14.81 11.23 -3.22
CA MET A 67 -15.52 9.95 -3.11
C MET A 67 -16.54 9.70 -4.24
N LYS A 68 -16.28 10.23 -5.44
CA LYS A 68 -17.15 10.10 -6.62
C LYS A 68 -16.78 8.94 -7.54
N LEU A 69 -15.60 8.35 -7.35
CA LEU A 69 -15.18 7.19 -8.13
C LEU A 69 -15.89 5.92 -7.65
N SER A 70 -16.36 5.13 -8.61
CA SER A 70 -16.82 3.77 -8.32
C SER A 70 -15.61 2.91 -7.93
N SER A 71 -15.69 2.23 -6.79
CA SER A 71 -14.71 1.20 -6.43
C SER A 71 -14.70 0.09 -7.49
N PRO A 72 -13.54 -0.43 -7.91
CA PRO A 72 -13.46 -1.63 -8.74
C PRO A 72 -13.85 -2.88 -7.95
N LEU A 73 -13.79 -2.84 -6.62
CA LEU A 73 -14.25 -3.90 -5.72
C LEU A 73 -15.50 -3.42 -4.98
N LYS A 74 -16.67 -3.83 -5.47
CA LYS A 74 -17.95 -3.61 -4.79
C LYS A 74 -18.27 -4.84 -3.95
N ARG A 75 -18.48 -4.64 -2.66
CA ARG A 75 -18.91 -5.68 -1.72
C ARG A 75 -20.28 -5.31 -1.22
N GLU A 76 -21.20 -6.25 -1.27
CA GLU A 76 -22.52 -6.07 -0.68
C GLU A 76 -22.40 -6.29 0.82
N LEU A 77 -23.02 -5.42 1.60
CA LEU A 77 -23.09 -5.56 3.05
C LEU A 77 -24.57 -5.67 3.42
N SER A 78 -24.87 -6.66 4.25
CA SER A 78 -26.21 -6.85 4.82
C SER A 78 -26.51 -5.86 5.96
N GLY A 79 -25.50 -5.22 6.53
CA GLY A 79 -25.63 -4.17 7.55
C GLY A 79 -24.32 -3.85 8.27
N PRO A 80 -24.35 -2.97 9.30
CA PRO A 80 -23.16 -2.57 10.05
C PRO A 80 -22.45 -3.69 10.80
N MET A 81 -23.15 -4.80 11.09
CA MET A 81 -22.62 -5.97 11.80
C MET A 81 -22.25 -7.12 10.84
N ASP A 82 -22.16 -6.85 9.54
CA ASP A 82 -21.79 -7.85 8.54
C ASP A 82 -20.27 -8.06 8.50
N TYR A 83 -19.82 -9.18 9.08
CA TYR A 83 -18.42 -9.62 9.05
C TYR A 83 -18.17 -10.74 8.03
N SER A 84 -19.07 -10.95 7.05
CA SER A 84 -18.94 -12.02 6.03
C SER A 84 -17.70 -11.92 5.15
N HIS A 85 -17.10 -10.73 5.05
CA HIS A 85 -15.88 -10.45 4.30
C HIS A 85 -14.59 -10.57 5.13
N PHE A 86 -14.70 -11.03 6.38
CA PHE A 86 -13.58 -11.31 7.27
C PHE A 86 -13.46 -12.81 7.51
N ASP A 87 -12.25 -13.24 7.84
CA ASP A 87 -12.02 -14.61 8.31
C ASP A 87 -12.69 -14.84 9.67
N ARG A 88 -13.07 -16.09 9.93
CA ARG A 88 -13.67 -16.48 11.21
C ARG A 88 -12.59 -16.98 12.16
N TYR A 89 -12.53 -16.37 13.34
CA TYR A 89 -11.63 -16.77 14.40
C TYR A 89 -12.44 -17.28 15.60
N PRO A 90 -11.93 -18.27 16.36
CA PRO A 90 -12.52 -18.62 17.64
C PRO A 90 -12.42 -17.43 18.60
N PRO A 91 -13.32 -17.32 19.60
CA PRO A 91 -13.16 -16.35 20.67
C PRO A 91 -11.79 -16.52 21.34
N GLU A 92 -11.11 -15.41 21.59
CA GLU A 92 -9.87 -15.39 22.34
C GLU A 92 -10.12 -15.91 23.77
N GLN A 93 -9.19 -16.71 24.27
CA GLN A 93 -9.27 -17.29 25.61
C GLN A 93 -8.21 -16.66 26.50
N GLY A 94 -8.62 -16.26 27.70
CA GLY A 94 -7.73 -15.70 28.71
C GLY A 94 -7.86 -14.20 28.87
N VAL A 95 -7.38 -13.72 30.01
CA VAL A 95 -7.24 -12.29 30.31
C VAL A 95 -5.74 -12.02 30.35
N PRO A 96 -5.22 -11.03 29.59
CA PRO A 96 -3.82 -10.66 29.69
C PRO A 96 -3.50 -10.17 31.11
N PRO A 97 -2.24 -10.27 31.56
CA PRO A 97 -1.85 -9.70 32.84
C PRO A 97 -2.03 -8.18 32.84
N ASP A 98 -2.26 -7.61 34.02
CA ASP A 98 -2.34 -6.15 34.19
C ASP A 98 -1.02 -5.51 33.74
N GLU A 99 -1.11 -4.54 32.83
CA GLU A 99 0.01 -3.71 32.39
C GLU A 99 -0.12 -2.32 33.01
N LEU A 100 0.65 -2.08 34.08
CA LEU A 100 0.54 -0.88 34.92
C LEU A 100 1.76 0.05 34.79
N SER A 101 2.63 -0.16 33.81
CA SER A 101 3.78 0.74 33.59
C SER A 101 3.36 2.15 33.18
N GLY A 102 2.13 2.31 32.67
CA GLY A 102 1.58 3.60 32.27
C GLY A 102 2.23 4.16 31.01
N TRP A 103 2.70 3.30 30.11
CA TRP A 103 3.11 3.66 28.75
C TRP A 103 1.92 4.17 27.91
N ASP A 104 0.71 3.85 28.36
CA ASP A 104 -0.58 4.07 27.72
C ASP A 104 -1.44 5.15 28.41
N LYS A 105 -0.82 6.03 29.21
CA LYS A 105 -1.56 7.09 29.95
C LYS A 105 -2.41 8.02 29.09
N ASP A 106 -2.06 8.17 27.82
CA ASP A 106 -2.72 9.04 26.86
C ASP A 106 -3.48 8.27 25.75
N PHE A 107 -3.68 6.95 25.91
CA PHE A 107 -4.58 6.17 25.06
C PHE A 107 -6.06 6.50 25.36
#